data_AF-A0A662JUZ5-F1
#
_entry.id   AF-A0A662JUZ5-F1
#
_cell.length_a   1.000
_cell.length_b   1.000
_cell.length_c   1.000
_cell.angle_alpha   90.00
_cell.angle_beta   90.00
_cell.angle_gamma   90.00
#
_symmetry.space_group_name_H-M   'P 1'
#
loop_
_entity.id
_entity.type
_entity.pdbx_description
1 polymer ?
#
loop_
_entity_poly.entity_id
_entity_poly.type
_entity_poly.pdbx_seq_one_letter_code
_entity_poly.pdbx_strand_id
1 'polypeptide(L)' 'METKSRFIRVRCEDCGNEQVIFNRASTVVSCHICGATLAEPRGGKAFIKAEILEEIE' A
#
# COMPACT_ATOMS: atom_id res chain seq x y z
N MET A 1 23.11 -5.60 -5.22
CA MET A 1 22.48 -4.88 -4.09
C MET A 1 20.98 -4.90 -4.38
N GLU A 2 20.26 -5.89 -3.88
CA GLU A 2 18.83 -6.04 -4.18
C GLU A 2 18.03 -5.12 -3.25
N THR A 3 17.29 -4.21 -3.85
CA THR A 3 16.32 -3.37 -3.15
C THR A 3 15.22 -4.28 -2.62
N LYS A 4 15.20 -4.50 -1.29
CA LYS A 4 14.17 -5.31 -0.62
C LYS A 4 12.76 -4.69 -0.66
N SER A 5 12.57 -3.63 -1.45
CA SER A 5 11.36 -2.83 -1.54
C SER A 5 10.69 -3.12 -2.86
N ARG A 6 9.39 -3.40 -2.81
CA ARG A 6 8.58 -3.81 -3.96
C ARG A 6 7.33 -2.96 -4.01
N PHE A 7 6.79 -2.83 -5.21
CA PHE A 7 5.47 -2.25 -5.39
C PHE A 7 4.43 -3.34 -5.13
N ILE A 8 3.32 -2.97 -4.52
CA ILE A 8 2.21 -3.88 -4.28
C ILE A 8 0.94 -3.21 -4.76
N ARG A 9 0.10 -3.98 -5.45
CA ARG A 9 -1.27 -3.58 -5.77
C ARG A 9 -2.15 -3.92 -4.59
N VAL A 10 -2.80 -2.90 -4.07
CA VAL A 10 -3.79 -3.02 -3.02
C VAL A 10 -5.15 -2.59 -3.54
N ARG A 11 -6.20 -3.29 -3.09
CA ARG A 11 -7.58 -2.93 -3.34
C ARG A 11 -8.20 -2.42 -2.05
N CYS A 12 -8.81 -1.25 -2.13
CA CYS A 12 -9.58 -0.68 -1.05
C CYS A 12 -10.90 -1.45 -0.88
N GLU A 13 -11.16 -1.97 0.30
CA GLU A 13 -12.39 -2.72 0.61
C GLU A 13 -13.63 -1.80 0.61
N ASP A 14 -13.49 -0.53 0.96
CA ASP A 14 -14.61 0.42 1.04
C ASP A 14 -15.12 0.92 -0.32
N CYS A 15 -14.24 1.07 -1.31
CA CYS A 15 -14.59 1.68 -2.60
C CYS A 15 -14.24 0.81 -3.82
N GLY A 16 -13.60 -0.34 -3.61
CA GLY A 16 -13.13 -1.22 -4.69
C GLY A 16 -11.98 -0.64 -5.51
N ASN A 17 -11.44 0.52 -5.13
CA ASN A 17 -10.35 1.15 -5.88
C ASN A 17 -9.06 0.35 -5.77
N GLU A 18 -8.41 0.13 -6.90
CA GLU A 18 -7.10 -0.48 -6.98
C GLU A 18 -6.02 0.62 -6.99
N GLN A 19 -5.03 0.47 -6.12
CA GLN A 19 -3.93 1.41 -6.00
C GLN A 19 -2.61 0.66 -5.88
N VAL A 20 -1.61 1.14 -6.60
CA VAL A 20 -0.23 0.64 -6.43
C VAL A 20 0.43 1.46 -5.35
N ILE A 21 0.92 0.80 -4.30
CA ILE A 21 1.62 1.44 -3.18
C ILE A 21 2.98 0.79 -2.97
N PHE A 22 3.86 1.48 -2.25
CA PHE A 22 5.18 0.97 -1.92
C PHE A 22 5.14 0.21 -0.59
N ASN A 23 5.70 -1.00 -0.56
CA ASN A 23 5.70 -1.82 0.66
C ASN A 23 6.50 -1.20 1.83
N ARG A 24 7.34 -0.20 1.56
CA ARG A 24 8.07 0.61 2.55
C ARG A 24 7.69 2.08 2.48
N ALA A 25 6.40 2.39 2.38
CA ALA A 25 5.93 3.76 2.50
C ALA A 25 6.43 4.39 3.81
N SER A 26 7.11 5.53 3.72
CA SER A 26 7.52 6.35 4.88
C SER A 26 6.44 7.36 5.29
N THR A 27 5.35 7.44 4.52
CA THR A 27 4.20 8.31 4.75
C THR A 27 2.92 7.48 4.82
N VAL A 28 1.87 8.06 5.42
CA VAL A 28 0.53 7.48 5.41
C VAL A 28 -0.01 7.54 3.98
N VAL A 29 -0.45 6.40 3.44
CA VAL A 29 -1.06 6.33 2.11
C VAL A 29 -2.57 6.24 2.28
N SER A 30 -3.27 7.25 1.82
CA SER A 30 -4.73 7.31 1.77
C SER A 30 -5.24 6.98 0.38
N CYS A 31 -6.42 6.36 0.30
CA CYS A 31 -7.11 6.12 -0.95
C CYS A 31 -7.46 7.46 -1.63
N HIS A 32 -7.22 7.57 -2.93
CA HIS A 32 -7.51 8.80 -3.69
C HIS A 32 -9.02 9.05 -3.89
N ILE A 33 -9.87 8.04 -3.65
CA ILE A 33 -11.32 8.13 -3.87
C ILE A 33 -12.08 8.33 -2.57
N CYS A 34 -11.85 7.47 -1.57
CA CYS A 34 -12.58 7.55 -0.29
C CYS A 34 -11.79 8.24 0.83
N GLY A 35 -10.49 8.49 0.66
CA GLY A 35 -9.64 9.03 1.73
C GLY A 35 -9.30 8.05 2.86
N ALA A 36 -9.76 6.79 2.78
CA ALA A 36 -9.46 5.77 3.77
C ALA A 36 -7.95 5.45 3.82
N THR A 37 -7.42 5.15 4.99
CA THR A 37 -6.00 4.81 5.17
C THR A 37 -5.70 3.42 4.62
N LEU A 38 -5.01 3.34 3.49
CA LEU A 38 -4.61 2.08 2.85
C LEU A 38 -3.31 1.53 3.42
N ALA A 39 -2.36 2.41 3.77
CA ALA A 39 -1.12 2.00 4.40
C ALA A 39 -0.62 2.99 5.46
N GLU A 40 -0.09 2.47 6.56
CA GLU A 40 0.56 3.23 7.62
C GLU A 40 2.07 2.97 7.64
N PRO A 41 2.90 4.02 7.69
CA PRO A 41 4.34 3.87 7.76
C PRO A 41 4.74 3.33 9.12
N ARG A 42 5.63 2.34 9.13
CA ARG A 42 6.28 1.81 10.34
C ARG A 42 7.79 1.86 10.12
N GLY A 43 8.59 1.63 11.14
CA GLY A 43 10.08 1.65 11.06
C GLY A 43 10.72 0.59 10.14
N GLY A 44 9.96 -0.02 9.24
CA GLY A 44 10.40 -1.06 8.32
C GLY A 44 9.42 -1.21 7.14
N LYS A 45 8.71 -2.34 7.06
CA LYS A 45 7.62 -2.51 6.10
C LYS A 45 6.40 -1.70 6.56
N ALA A 46 5.77 -1.00 5.63
CA ALA A 46 4.52 -0.31 5.87
C ALA A 46 3.43 -1.32 6.24
N PHE A 47 2.53 -0.93 7.14
CA PHE A 47 1.38 -1.73 7.53
C PHE A 47 0.24 -1.47 6.56
N ILE A 48 -0.12 -2.47 5.77
CA ILE A 48 -1.16 -2.36 4.74
C ILE A 48 -2.49 -2.77 5.36
N LYS A 49 -3.46 -1.86 5.37
CA LYS A 49 -4.83 -2.07 5.88
C LYS A 49 -5.83 -2.47 4.79
N ALA A 50 -5.36 -2.58 3.56
CA ALA A 50 -6.16 -2.91 2.38
C ALA A 50 -5.84 -4.33 1.88
N GLU A 51 -6.70 -4.87 1.03
CA GLU A 51 -6.49 -6.19 0.42
C GLU A 51 -5.32 -6.14 -0.57
N ILE A 52 -4.32 -6.99 -0.43
CA ILE A 52 -3.18 -7.05 -1.37
C ILE A 52 -3.57 -8.01 -2.50
N LEU A 53 -3.67 -7.49 -3.73
CA LEU A 53 -3.99 -8.29 -4.91
C LEU A 53 -2.75 -8.96 -5.49
N GLU A 54 -1.72 -8.16 -5.75
CA GLU A 54 -0.51 -8.61 -6.45
C GLU A 54 0.72 -7.87 -5.94
N GLU A 55 1.86 -8.56 -5.88
CA GLU A 55 3.16 -7.94 -5.63
C GLU A 55 3.87 -7.73 -6.97
N ILE A 56 4.12 -6.47 -7.32
CA ILE A 56 4.87 -6.09 -8.53
C ILE A 56 6.33 -5.93 -8.14
N GLU A 57 7.20 -6.82 -8.65
CA GLU A 57 8.66 -6.75 -8.43
C GLU A 57 9.30 -5.56 -9.16
#